data_AF-Q58WS7-F1
#
_entry.id   AF-Q58WS7-F1
#
_cell.length_a   1.000
_cell.length_b   1.000
_cell.length_c   1.000
_cell.angle_alpha   90.00
_cell.angle_beta   90.00
_cell.angle_gamma   90.00
#
_symmetry.space_group_name_H-M   'P 1'
#
loop_
_entity.id
_entity.type
_entity.pdbx_description
1 polymer ?
#
loop_
_entity_poly.entity_id
_entity_poly.type
_entity_poly.pdbx_seq_one_letter_code
_entity_poly.pdbx_strand_id
1 'polypeptide(L)'
;MNNPIGSLWNKWDLHLHTDASDGKGSCQDILDEAIAKNIKCIAITDHHTVDNVDMMKTLAKDAGVTVISGVEFRTEYGRASVHMIGLFPDEFNGITLTSEFLKENVLNQLGISRSRIIQIGRESLKQDGLPEASYFKDGMFRVQVNFKDAANLIHKYGGIVTVHAGSKSNSIDEEMKHEGKSKKNVSIEDSLGPVKEELFRDGYIDICDLTKPKEAGFYQKTFRKPSITTSDAHEVSEVGTNACWIKADLTFEGLRQILAEPERISFEEPEILARIKRNPDKFIRSLEIRRISGATMPEKWFDSIRIQLNPGLVAIIGNKGSGKSALTDIIALCADSTNQNWAFLTPAKFRMPKPYNRSKQTEAYIQWVDNSSSTIKTLDMSTEATKPERVKYIPQNFLETLCTTEDDQKFESELKKIIFQYLAPAQRYGYNDLDEIINYLTKENADACSDIQSRIREINREIIAMEAMRTPAYRDTLANELAYKQSQLSNVQSAKPKEVAKPSVDEDPEAKKIQEEIDKLNESCKMMEISLQALESEKEEKVKTIQDLKASKERIDRLTLQIEAVKQELRLLYEKNNLNIDSVLNVTYTPDLIS
;
A
#
# COMPACT_ATOMS: atom_id res chain seq x y z
N MET A 1 -26.84 13.76 -1.00
CA MET A 1 -26.42 13.01 0.20
C MET A 1 -27.33 13.43 1.32
N ASN A 2 -28.07 12.49 1.89
CA ASN A 2 -28.96 12.76 3.02
C ASN A 2 -28.20 12.78 4.35
N ASN A 3 -26.98 12.23 4.36
CA ASN A 3 -26.12 12.17 5.53
C ASN A 3 -24.96 13.20 5.43
N PRO A 4 -24.87 14.20 6.34
CA PRO A 4 -23.82 15.22 6.27
C PRO A 4 -22.40 14.69 6.50
N ILE A 5 -22.24 13.49 7.06
CA ILE A 5 -20.93 12.81 7.19
C ILE A 5 -20.57 11.93 5.99
N GLY A 6 -21.40 11.93 4.95
CA GLY A 6 -21.21 11.09 3.77
C GLY A 6 -21.46 9.59 4.05
N SER A 7 -21.06 8.75 3.09
CA SER A 7 -21.32 7.32 3.12
C SER A 7 -20.60 6.61 4.27
N LEU A 8 -21.35 5.77 4.98
CA LEU A 8 -20.86 4.93 6.07
C LEU A 8 -21.02 3.46 5.73
N TRP A 9 -20.21 2.62 6.37
CA TRP A 9 -20.38 1.18 6.33
C TRP A 9 -21.54 0.76 7.22
N ASN A 10 -22.53 0.09 6.64
CA ASN A 10 -23.64 -0.52 7.35
C ASN A 10 -23.87 -1.93 6.84
N LYS A 11 -24.59 -2.78 7.59
CA LYS A 11 -25.03 -4.09 7.14
C LYS A 11 -26.33 -3.99 6.34
N TRP A 12 -26.39 -4.70 5.21
CA TRP A 12 -27.50 -4.71 4.28
C TRP A 12 -27.92 -6.16 4.02
N ASP A 13 -29.22 -6.44 4.07
CA ASP A 13 -29.78 -7.74 3.72
C ASP A 13 -30.89 -7.59 2.68
N LEU A 14 -30.56 -7.87 1.42
CA LEU A 14 -31.36 -7.45 0.27
C LEU A 14 -32.20 -8.58 -0.33
N HIS A 15 -32.40 -9.66 0.42
CA HIS A 15 -33.23 -10.79 0.01
C HIS A 15 -33.90 -11.41 1.24
N LEU A 16 -35.19 -11.12 1.44
CA LEU A 16 -35.99 -11.59 2.58
C LEU A 16 -37.41 -11.94 2.15
N HIS A 17 -37.94 -13.02 2.72
CA HIS A 17 -39.33 -13.45 2.52
C HIS A 17 -40.16 -13.25 3.78
N THR A 18 -41.37 -12.74 3.58
CA THR A 18 -42.39 -12.52 4.59
C THR A 18 -43.51 -13.55 4.46
N ASP A 19 -44.49 -13.46 5.36
CA ASP A 19 -45.73 -14.24 5.30
C ASP A 19 -46.66 -13.92 4.11
N ALA A 20 -46.31 -12.93 3.27
CA ALA A 20 -47.01 -12.68 2.00
C ALA A 20 -46.68 -13.72 0.91
N SER A 21 -45.52 -14.39 0.97
CA SER A 21 -45.20 -15.55 0.13
C SER A 21 -45.10 -16.84 0.96
N ASP A 22 -43.89 -17.17 1.38
CA ASP A 22 -43.49 -18.46 1.93
C ASP A 22 -42.51 -18.33 3.09
N GLY A 23 -42.12 -17.10 3.43
CA GLY A 23 -41.55 -16.77 4.71
C GLY A 23 -42.55 -17.06 5.84
N LYS A 24 -42.02 -17.34 7.03
CA LYS A 24 -42.82 -17.64 8.23
C LYS A 24 -42.93 -16.47 9.20
N GLY A 25 -42.20 -15.38 8.94
CA GLY A 25 -42.19 -14.19 9.78
C GLY A 25 -43.17 -13.13 9.30
N SER A 26 -43.81 -12.44 10.25
CA SER A 26 -44.51 -11.19 9.95
C SER A 26 -43.51 -10.06 9.71
N CYS A 27 -43.95 -8.95 9.09
CA CYS A 27 -43.13 -7.75 8.93
C CYS A 27 -42.54 -7.26 10.27
N GLN A 28 -43.29 -7.36 11.37
CA GLN A 28 -42.81 -6.94 12.69
C GLN A 28 -41.69 -7.84 13.21
N ASP A 29 -41.85 -9.17 13.10
CA ASP A 29 -40.84 -10.12 13.56
C ASP A 29 -39.51 -9.95 12.80
N ILE A 30 -39.59 -9.77 11.48
CA ILE A 30 -38.43 -9.54 10.62
C ILE A 30 -37.73 -8.22 10.98
N LEU A 31 -38.52 -7.16 11.23
CA LEU A 31 -37.98 -5.85 11.62
C LEU A 31 -37.26 -5.93 12.97
N ASP A 32 -37.86 -6.58 13.96
CA ASP A 32 -37.28 -6.73 15.30
C ASP A 32 -35.96 -7.52 15.25
N GLU A 33 -35.90 -8.58 14.45
CA GLU A 33 -34.67 -9.35 14.25
C GLU A 33 -33.60 -8.55 13.51
N ALA A 34 -33.97 -7.78 12.48
CA ALA A 34 -33.04 -6.90 11.77
C ALA A 34 -32.42 -5.85 12.70
N ILE A 35 -33.23 -5.25 13.59
CA ILE A 35 -32.76 -4.32 14.63
C ILE A 35 -31.80 -5.03 15.59
N ALA A 36 -32.18 -6.21 16.09
CA ALA A 36 -31.37 -7.00 17.03
C ALA A 36 -29.99 -7.36 16.45
N LYS A 37 -29.91 -7.66 15.15
CA LYS A 37 -28.67 -7.96 14.42
C LYS A 37 -27.95 -6.72 13.86
N ASN A 38 -28.45 -5.51 14.16
CA ASN A 38 -27.92 -4.22 13.72
C ASN A 38 -27.79 -4.11 12.19
N ILE A 39 -28.77 -4.65 11.47
CA ILE A 39 -28.96 -4.46 10.03
C ILE A 39 -29.61 -3.09 9.84
N LYS A 40 -29.12 -2.30 8.88
CA LYS A 40 -29.63 -0.93 8.66
C LYS A 40 -30.39 -0.76 7.36
N CYS A 41 -30.25 -1.71 6.44
CA CYS A 41 -31.06 -1.74 5.24
C CYS A 41 -31.49 -3.16 4.94
N ILE A 42 -32.77 -3.33 4.64
CA ILE A 42 -33.35 -4.60 4.21
C ILE A 42 -34.11 -4.42 2.90
N ALA A 43 -34.31 -5.50 2.15
CA ALA A 43 -35.29 -5.53 1.07
C ALA A 43 -36.31 -6.65 1.30
N ILE A 44 -37.59 -6.35 1.07
CA ILE A 44 -38.65 -7.36 1.06
C ILE A 44 -38.79 -7.85 -0.38
N THR A 45 -38.61 -9.15 -0.60
CA THR A 45 -38.47 -9.75 -1.92
C THR A 45 -39.34 -11.00 -2.04
N ASP A 46 -40.58 -10.93 -1.54
CA ASP A 46 -41.53 -12.03 -1.61
C ASP A 46 -41.69 -12.58 -3.04
N HIS A 47 -41.95 -13.88 -3.16
CA HIS A 47 -42.15 -14.51 -4.47
C HIS A 47 -43.40 -13.94 -5.15
N HIS A 48 -43.23 -13.30 -6.31
CA HIS A 48 -44.33 -12.84 -7.17
C HIS A 48 -45.41 -11.97 -6.48
N THR A 49 -45.08 -11.31 -5.37
CA THR A 49 -45.96 -10.38 -4.66
C THR A 49 -45.15 -9.26 -4.03
N VAL A 50 -45.83 -8.14 -3.77
CA VAL A 50 -45.29 -6.95 -3.09
C VAL A 50 -46.20 -6.50 -1.95
N ASP A 51 -47.17 -7.34 -1.56
CA ASP A 51 -48.27 -6.97 -0.67
C ASP A 51 -47.77 -6.44 0.70
N ASN A 52 -46.60 -6.89 1.18
CA ASN A 52 -46.02 -6.50 2.47
C ASN A 52 -45.00 -5.35 2.40
N VAL A 53 -44.62 -4.87 1.22
CA VAL A 53 -43.56 -3.86 1.04
C VAL A 53 -43.93 -2.53 1.72
N ASP A 54 -45.10 -1.96 1.43
CA ASP A 54 -45.53 -0.67 2.00
C ASP A 54 -45.78 -0.77 3.52
N MET A 55 -46.26 -1.93 3.99
CA MET A 55 -46.42 -2.20 5.43
C MET A 55 -45.06 -2.19 6.13
N MET A 56 -44.07 -2.91 5.59
CA MET A 56 -42.73 -2.97 6.16
C MET A 56 -42.06 -1.59 6.20
N LYS A 57 -42.19 -0.79 5.13
CA LYS A 57 -41.72 0.60 5.11
C LYS A 57 -42.37 1.46 6.20
N THR A 58 -43.67 1.27 6.42
CA THR A 58 -44.41 2.01 7.45
C THR A 58 -43.91 1.67 8.86
N LEU A 59 -43.70 0.38 9.15
CA LEU A 59 -43.18 -0.08 10.44
C LEU A 59 -41.73 0.39 10.68
N ALA A 60 -40.89 0.35 9.64
CA ALA A 60 -39.47 0.65 9.75
C ALA A 60 -39.14 2.15 9.86
N LYS A 61 -40.10 3.04 9.53
CA LYS A 61 -39.92 4.49 9.44
C LYS A 61 -39.22 5.10 10.66
N ASP A 62 -39.61 4.69 11.86
CA ASP A 62 -39.07 5.20 13.13
C ASP A 62 -38.06 4.23 13.77
N ALA A 63 -37.82 3.07 13.15
CA ALA A 63 -36.93 2.03 13.67
C ALA A 63 -35.45 2.22 13.28
N GLY A 64 -35.15 3.19 12.40
CA GLY A 64 -33.79 3.41 11.90
C GLY A 64 -33.28 2.30 10.98
N VAL A 65 -34.20 1.59 10.30
CA VAL A 65 -33.93 0.60 9.26
C VAL A 65 -34.56 1.09 7.96
N THR A 66 -33.77 1.16 6.89
CA THR A 66 -34.28 1.47 5.54
C THR A 66 -34.83 0.21 4.89
N VAL A 67 -35.99 0.31 4.24
CA VAL A 67 -36.60 -0.81 3.51
C VAL A 67 -36.61 -0.48 2.00
N ILE A 68 -35.99 -1.34 1.20
CA ILE A 68 -36.01 -1.28 -0.26
C ILE A 68 -37.17 -2.14 -0.76
N SER A 69 -37.96 -1.61 -1.69
CA SER A 69 -38.99 -2.39 -2.39
C SER A 69 -38.32 -3.46 -3.22
N GLY A 70 -38.78 -4.71 -3.12
CA GLY A 70 -38.35 -5.76 -4.00
C GLY A 70 -39.44 -6.78 -4.29
N VAL A 71 -39.11 -7.67 -5.22
CA VAL A 71 -39.91 -8.86 -5.54
C VAL A 71 -38.99 -9.89 -6.17
N GLU A 72 -39.14 -11.15 -5.78
CA GLU A 72 -38.44 -12.25 -6.41
C GLU A 72 -39.31 -12.90 -7.49
N PHE A 73 -38.70 -13.10 -8.65
CA PHE A 73 -39.27 -13.73 -9.82
C PHE A 73 -38.61 -15.08 -10.06
N ARG A 74 -39.45 -16.07 -10.31
CA ARG A 74 -39.06 -17.34 -10.91
C ARG A 74 -39.10 -17.17 -12.44
N THR A 75 -38.00 -17.45 -13.11
CA THR A 75 -37.88 -17.26 -14.57
C THR A 75 -37.86 -18.58 -15.33
N GLU A 76 -38.17 -18.53 -16.62
CA GLU A 76 -38.27 -19.70 -17.51
C GLU A 76 -36.92 -20.30 -17.96
N TYR A 77 -35.79 -19.73 -17.53
CA TYR A 77 -34.47 -20.19 -17.95
C TYR A 77 -34.01 -21.42 -17.18
N GLY A 78 -33.51 -22.43 -17.93
CA GLY A 78 -32.76 -23.56 -17.39
C GLY A 78 -33.53 -24.88 -17.27
N ARG A 79 -32.91 -25.89 -16.64
CA ARG A 79 -33.59 -27.17 -16.31
C ARG A 79 -34.58 -27.00 -15.16
N ALA A 80 -34.23 -26.20 -14.15
CA ALA A 80 -35.14 -25.61 -13.18
C ALA A 80 -35.09 -24.07 -13.31
N SER A 81 -36.00 -23.40 -12.62
CA SER A 81 -36.17 -21.94 -12.72
C SER A 81 -34.98 -21.18 -12.12
N VAL A 82 -34.44 -20.20 -12.86
CA VAL A 82 -33.49 -19.21 -12.31
C VAL A 82 -34.25 -18.15 -11.53
N HIS A 83 -33.79 -17.88 -10.31
CA HIS A 83 -34.37 -16.86 -9.43
C HIS A 83 -33.73 -15.48 -9.66
N MET A 84 -34.58 -14.47 -9.88
CA MET A 84 -34.23 -13.09 -10.20
C MET A 84 -34.98 -12.13 -9.30
N ILE A 85 -34.30 -11.21 -8.65
CA ILE A 85 -34.90 -10.20 -7.78
C ILE A 85 -34.88 -8.85 -8.48
N GLY A 86 -36.02 -8.17 -8.49
CA GLY A 86 -36.09 -6.76 -8.85
C GLY A 86 -36.12 -5.91 -7.58
N LEU A 87 -35.16 -4.99 -7.44
CA LEU A 87 -35.13 -3.98 -6.39
C LEU A 87 -35.51 -2.62 -6.97
N PHE A 88 -36.35 -1.84 -6.28
CA PHE A 88 -36.93 -0.61 -6.82
C PHE A 88 -36.66 0.61 -5.93
N PRO A 89 -36.46 1.81 -6.53
CA PRO A 89 -36.47 3.06 -5.78
C PRO A 89 -37.87 3.38 -5.25
N ASP A 90 -37.95 4.25 -4.24
CA ASP A 90 -39.24 4.76 -3.75
C ASP A 90 -39.92 5.69 -4.76
N GLU A 91 -39.13 6.42 -5.55
CA GLU A 91 -39.59 7.36 -6.56
C GLU A 91 -38.73 7.26 -7.82
N PHE A 92 -39.37 7.33 -8.98
CA PHE A 92 -38.70 7.40 -10.27
C PHE A 92 -39.44 8.37 -11.20
N ASN A 93 -38.72 9.35 -11.76
CA ASN A 93 -39.27 10.38 -12.65
C ASN A 93 -40.54 11.09 -12.10
N GLY A 94 -40.58 11.38 -10.80
CA GLY A 94 -41.71 12.06 -10.15
C GLY A 94 -42.90 11.15 -9.80
N ILE A 95 -42.76 9.84 -9.99
CA ILE A 95 -43.78 8.83 -9.66
C ILE A 95 -43.33 8.06 -8.43
N THR A 96 -44.19 7.95 -7.43
CA THR A 96 -43.94 7.09 -6.26
C THR A 96 -44.28 5.63 -6.61
N LEU A 97 -43.33 4.72 -6.40
CA LEU A 97 -43.45 3.29 -6.70
C LEU A 97 -43.99 2.55 -5.47
N THR A 98 -45.28 2.74 -5.20
CA THR A 98 -46.00 2.01 -4.14
C THR A 98 -46.15 0.54 -4.47
N SER A 99 -46.56 -0.27 -3.49
CA SER A 99 -46.87 -1.69 -3.73
C SER A 99 -47.96 -1.87 -4.78
N GLU A 100 -48.99 -1.00 -4.79
CA GLU A 100 -50.02 -1.01 -5.83
C GLU A 100 -49.46 -0.67 -7.22
N PHE A 101 -48.58 0.34 -7.29
CA PHE A 101 -47.93 0.69 -8.56
C PHE A 101 -47.14 -0.48 -9.13
N LEU A 102 -46.29 -1.13 -8.31
CA LEU A 102 -45.49 -2.27 -8.73
C LEU A 102 -46.37 -3.46 -9.14
N LYS A 103 -47.49 -3.68 -8.45
CA LYS A 103 -48.46 -4.71 -8.80
C LYS A 103 -49.09 -4.46 -10.17
N GLU A 104 -49.57 -3.26 -10.44
CA GLU A 104 -50.23 -2.91 -11.70
C GLU A 104 -49.25 -2.81 -12.89
N ASN A 105 -48.08 -2.22 -12.66
CA ASN A 105 -47.18 -1.81 -13.73
C ASN A 105 -45.98 -2.74 -13.92
N VAL A 106 -45.70 -3.62 -12.96
CA VAL A 106 -44.66 -4.66 -13.06
C VAL A 106 -45.28 -6.05 -13.08
N LEU A 107 -45.96 -6.47 -11.99
CA LEU A 107 -46.43 -7.84 -11.85
C LEU A 107 -47.51 -8.20 -12.89
N ASN A 108 -48.57 -7.40 -13.01
CA ASN A 108 -49.66 -7.66 -13.94
C ASN A 108 -49.20 -7.66 -15.41
N GLN A 109 -48.23 -6.81 -15.76
CA GLN A 109 -47.64 -6.76 -17.11
C GLN A 109 -46.88 -8.04 -17.47
N LEU A 110 -46.30 -8.71 -16.46
CA LEU A 110 -45.65 -10.01 -16.61
C LEU A 110 -46.64 -11.19 -16.48
N GLY A 111 -47.95 -10.91 -16.47
CA GLY A 111 -49.00 -11.93 -16.29
C GLY A 111 -49.11 -12.47 -14.86
N ILE A 112 -48.42 -11.84 -13.90
CA ILE A 112 -48.49 -12.19 -12.48
C ILE A 112 -49.66 -11.44 -11.86
N SER A 113 -50.81 -12.09 -11.82
CA SER A 113 -51.97 -11.62 -11.06
C SER A 113 -52.41 -12.68 -10.07
N ARG A 114 -53.00 -12.25 -8.94
CA ARG A 114 -53.51 -13.16 -7.90
C ARG A 114 -54.47 -14.20 -8.49
N SER A 115 -55.37 -13.78 -9.38
CA SER A 115 -56.32 -14.65 -10.07
C SER A 115 -55.63 -15.70 -10.94
N ARG A 116 -54.58 -15.29 -11.68
CA ARG A 116 -53.80 -16.22 -12.52
C ARG A 116 -53.02 -17.23 -11.68
N ILE A 117 -52.39 -16.78 -10.60
CA ILE A 117 -51.66 -17.64 -9.66
C ILE A 117 -52.62 -18.68 -9.05
N ILE A 118 -53.77 -18.25 -8.53
CA ILE A 118 -54.79 -19.16 -7.97
C ILE A 118 -55.28 -20.15 -9.02
N GLN A 119 -55.52 -19.71 -10.25
CA GLN A 119 -55.94 -20.58 -11.33
C GLN A 119 -54.92 -21.70 -11.59
N ILE A 120 -53.64 -21.36 -11.69
CA ILE A 120 -52.55 -22.34 -11.87
C ILE A 120 -52.48 -23.31 -10.69
N GLY A 121 -52.66 -22.82 -9.46
CA GLY A 121 -52.73 -23.66 -8.26
C GLY A 121 -53.92 -24.62 -8.27
N ARG A 122 -55.09 -24.19 -8.76
CA ARG A 122 -56.27 -25.06 -8.93
C ARG A 122 -56.01 -26.17 -9.94
N GLU A 123 -55.44 -25.81 -11.09
CA GLU A 123 -55.09 -26.75 -12.17
C GLU A 123 -54.06 -27.79 -11.72
N SER A 124 -53.15 -27.38 -10.84
CA SER A 124 -52.11 -28.22 -10.25
C SER A 124 -52.62 -29.18 -9.17
N LEU A 125 -53.26 -28.65 -8.12
CA LEU A 125 -53.66 -29.44 -6.96
C LEU A 125 -54.82 -30.40 -7.28
N LYS A 126 -55.65 -30.07 -8.30
CA LYS A 126 -56.79 -30.89 -8.74
C LYS A 126 -57.71 -31.33 -7.60
N GLN A 127 -57.79 -30.51 -6.55
CA GLN A 127 -58.60 -30.76 -5.37
C GLN A 127 -59.57 -29.61 -5.23
N ASP A 128 -60.87 -29.91 -5.18
CA ASP A 128 -61.92 -28.91 -5.01
C ASP A 128 -62.14 -28.58 -3.53
N GLY A 129 -62.52 -27.32 -3.25
CA GLY A 129 -62.91 -26.87 -1.90
C GLY A 129 -61.78 -26.45 -0.95
N LEU A 130 -60.53 -26.36 -1.42
CA LEU A 130 -59.46 -25.76 -0.61
C LEU A 130 -59.64 -24.23 -0.50
N PRO A 131 -59.15 -23.60 0.58
CA PRO A 131 -59.09 -22.15 0.68
C PRO A 131 -58.26 -21.54 -0.46
N GLU A 132 -58.64 -20.35 -0.94
CA GLU A 132 -57.90 -19.68 -2.03
C GLU A 132 -56.42 -19.44 -1.72
N ALA A 133 -56.09 -19.22 -0.45
CA ALA A 133 -54.70 -19.09 0.01
C ALA A 133 -53.86 -20.34 -0.29
N SER A 134 -54.46 -21.53 -0.23
CA SER A 134 -53.77 -22.79 -0.55
C SER A 134 -53.44 -22.90 -2.03
N TYR A 135 -54.39 -22.54 -2.91
CA TYR A 135 -54.14 -22.50 -4.35
C TYR A 135 -53.14 -21.41 -4.72
N PHE A 136 -53.23 -20.23 -4.08
CA PHE A 136 -52.26 -19.16 -4.30
C PHE A 136 -50.84 -19.62 -3.98
N LYS A 137 -50.65 -20.25 -2.81
CA LYS A 137 -49.33 -20.74 -2.38
C LYS A 137 -48.74 -21.77 -3.33
N ASP A 138 -49.51 -22.76 -3.80
CA ASP A 138 -49.01 -23.73 -4.78
C ASP A 138 -48.77 -23.09 -6.17
N GLY A 139 -49.68 -22.23 -6.62
CA GLY A 139 -49.59 -21.56 -7.91
C GLY A 139 -48.38 -20.63 -8.01
N MET A 140 -48.00 -19.96 -6.92
CA MET A 140 -46.90 -19.00 -6.87
C MET A 140 -45.56 -19.65 -7.26
N PHE A 141 -45.32 -20.89 -6.85
CA PHE A 141 -44.14 -21.67 -7.24
C PHE A 141 -44.26 -22.36 -8.61
N ARG A 142 -45.26 -22.01 -9.41
CA ARG A 142 -45.48 -22.57 -10.76
C ARG A 142 -45.56 -21.51 -11.83
N VAL A 143 -45.89 -20.28 -11.45
CA VAL A 143 -45.72 -19.13 -12.34
C VAL A 143 -44.23 -18.95 -12.63
N GLN A 144 -43.94 -18.74 -13.90
CA GLN A 144 -42.62 -18.35 -14.37
C GLN A 144 -42.80 -17.19 -15.34
N VAL A 145 -41.81 -16.31 -15.40
CA VAL A 145 -41.79 -15.17 -16.33
C VAL A 145 -40.59 -15.25 -17.26
N ASN A 146 -40.70 -14.59 -18.41
CA ASN A 146 -39.55 -14.36 -19.27
C ASN A 146 -38.56 -13.43 -18.55
N PHE A 147 -37.30 -13.86 -18.45
CA PHE A 147 -36.26 -13.13 -17.73
C PHE A 147 -36.01 -11.74 -18.31
N LYS A 148 -35.91 -11.63 -19.64
CA LYS A 148 -35.57 -10.38 -20.32
C LYS A 148 -36.71 -9.39 -20.21
N ASP A 149 -37.95 -9.84 -20.37
CA ASP A 149 -39.13 -8.99 -20.20
C ASP A 149 -39.23 -8.45 -18.76
N ALA A 150 -38.98 -9.32 -17.78
CA ALA A 150 -38.98 -8.92 -16.37
C ALA A 150 -37.84 -7.94 -16.05
N ALA A 151 -36.61 -8.21 -16.49
CA ALA A 151 -35.47 -7.31 -16.33
C ALA A 151 -35.71 -5.94 -17.00
N ASN A 152 -36.17 -5.92 -18.25
CA ASN A 152 -36.52 -4.69 -18.96
C ASN A 152 -37.57 -3.87 -18.20
N LEU A 153 -38.55 -4.52 -17.59
CA LEU A 153 -39.60 -3.85 -16.85
C LEU A 153 -39.11 -3.30 -15.50
N ILE A 154 -38.20 -4.01 -14.84
CA ILE A 154 -37.50 -3.53 -13.64
C ILE A 154 -36.70 -2.25 -13.99
N HIS A 155 -35.86 -2.31 -15.04
CA HIS A 155 -35.05 -1.18 -15.48
C HIS A 155 -35.88 0.01 -15.97
N LYS A 156 -37.03 -0.24 -16.62
CA LYS A 156 -37.97 0.81 -17.07
C LYS A 156 -38.39 1.73 -15.93
N TYR A 157 -38.49 1.22 -14.71
CA TYR A 157 -38.85 2.00 -13.51
C TYR A 157 -37.65 2.30 -12.61
N GLY A 158 -36.44 2.28 -13.16
CA GLY A 158 -35.22 2.63 -12.45
C GLY A 158 -34.74 1.58 -11.44
N GLY A 159 -35.33 0.39 -11.47
CA GLY A 159 -34.94 -0.71 -10.60
C GLY A 159 -33.60 -1.34 -10.97
N ILE A 160 -33.11 -2.21 -10.09
CA ILE A 160 -31.87 -3.00 -10.24
C ILE A 160 -32.24 -4.48 -10.24
N VAL A 161 -31.62 -5.25 -11.12
CA VAL A 161 -31.80 -6.69 -11.21
C VAL A 161 -30.67 -7.41 -10.48
N THR A 162 -31.02 -8.20 -9.47
CA THR A 162 -30.10 -9.16 -8.84
C THR A 162 -30.49 -10.58 -9.23
N VAL A 163 -29.51 -11.48 -9.35
CA VAL A 163 -29.77 -12.87 -9.74
C VAL A 163 -29.05 -13.82 -8.79
N HIS A 164 -29.66 -14.97 -8.51
CA HIS A 164 -28.96 -16.05 -7.83
C HIS A 164 -27.78 -16.50 -8.69
N ALA A 165 -26.60 -16.55 -8.09
CA ALA A 165 -25.37 -16.86 -8.77
C ALA A 165 -24.45 -17.75 -7.91
N GLY A 166 -23.45 -18.32 -8.55
CA GLY A 166 -22.41 -19.12 -7.93
C GLY A 166 -22.97 -20.45 -7.42
N SER A 167 -22.55 -20.81 -6.22
CA SER A 167 -23.06 -22.02 -5.55
C SER A 167 -24.51 -21.91 -5.02
N LYS A 168 -25.21 -20.79 -5.24
CA LYS A 168 -26.58 -20.59 -4.72
C LYS A 168 -27.59 -21.50 -5.44
N SER A 169 -28.65 -21.94 -4.76
CA SER A 169 -29.74 -22.67 -5.39
C SER A 169 -30.48 -21.82 -6.41
N ASN A 170 -31.03 -22.45 -7.46
CA ASN A 170 -31.74 -21.75 -8.53
C ASN A 170 -30.90 -20.65 -9.19
N SER A 171 -29.58 -20.85 -9.20
CA SER A 171 -28.64 -19.90 -9.75
C SER A 171 -28.54 -20.02 -11.26
N ILE A 172 -28.15 -18.91 -11.88
CA ILE A 172 -27.79 -18.88 -13.29
C ILE A 172 -26.69 -19.91 -13.62
N ASP A 173 -25.76 -20.13 -12.68
CA ASP A 173 -24.66 -21.07 -12.77
C ASP A 173 -25.09 -22.53 -12.92
N GLU A 174 -26.06 -22.98 -12.12
CA GLU A 174 -26.50 -24.37 -12.09
C GLU A 174 -27.56 -24.64 -13.17
N GLU A 175 -28.54 -23.76 -13.28
CA GLU A 175 -29.74 -24.05 -14.08
C GLU A 175 -29.52 -23.93 -15.58
N MET A 176 -28.54 -23.11 -15.99
CA MET A 176 -28.23 -22.89 -17.39
C MET A 176 -27.03 -23.71 -17.90
N LYS A 177 -26.61 -24.75 -17.17
CA LYS A 177 -25.60 -25.72 -17.66
C LYS A 177 -26.15 -26.53 -18.84
N HIS A 178 -25.43 -26.53 -19.97
CA HIS A 178 -25.80 -27.33 -21.14
C HIS A 178 -25.93 -28.84 -20.83
N GLU A 179 -26.95 -29.49 -21.41
CA GLU A 179 -27.04 -30.96 -21.51
C GLU A 179 -26.04 -31.49 -22.54
N GLY A 180 -24.98 -32.18 -22.07
CA GLY A 180 -24.05 -32.86 -22.97
C GLY A 180 -23.00 -33.69 -22.24
N LYS A 181 -22.42 -34.69 -22.93
CA LYS A 181 -21.30 -35.55 -22.47
C LYS A 181 -19.96 -34.81 -22.41
N SER A 182 -19.97 -33.52 -22.10
CA SER A 182 -18.76 -32.69 -22.01
C SER A 182 -18.08 -32.91 -20.65
N LYS A 183 -16.77 -32.66 -20.60
CA LYS A 183 -15.91 -32.89 -19.41
C LYS A 183 -16.56 -32.29 -18.15
N LYS A 184 -16.73 -33.09 -17.10
CA LYS A 184 -16.98 -32.55 -15.75
C LYS A 184 -15.75 -31.70 -15.36
N ASN A 185 -15.96 -30.47 -14.90
CA ASN A 185 -14.96 -29.41 -14.65
C ASN A 185 -14.64 -28.50 -15.86
N VAL A 186 -15.64 -27.92 -16.50
CA VAL A 186 -15.44 -26.74 -17.36
C VAL A 186 -15.77 -25.48 -16.57
N SER A 187 -15.11 -24.37 -16.87
CA SER A 187 -15.45 -23.09 -16.24
C SER A 187 -16.89 -22.70 -16.60
N ILE A 188 -17.53 -21.87 -15.78
CA ILE A 188 -18.86 -21.35 -16.10
C ILE A 188 -18.87 -20.49 -17.38
N GLU A 189 -17.72 -19.87 -17.71
CA GLU A 189 -17.46 -19.19 -18.98
C GLU A 189 -17.56 -20.15 -20.18
N ASP A 190 -17.35 -21.45 -19.98
CA ASP A 190 -17.56 -22.45 -21.01
C ASP A 190 -18.97 -23.06 -20.95
N SER A 191 -19.57 -23.14 -19.76
CA SER A 191 -20.83 -23.87 -19.52
C SER A 191 -22.10 -23.12 -19.91
N LEU A 192 -22.13 -21.79 -19.77
CA LEU A 192 -23.32 -20.97 -20.07
C LEU A 192 -23.44 -20.53 -21.55
N GLY A 193 -22.47 -20.90 -22.41
CA GLY A 193 -22.47 -20.53 -23.83
C GLY A 193 -22.60 -19.01 -24.11
N PRO A 194 -23.24 -18.60 -25.22
CA PRO A 194 -23.41 -17.19 -25.60
C PRO A 194 -24.51 -16.44 -24.83
N VAL A 195 -25.46 -17.15 -24.20
CA VAL A 195 -26.62 -16.52 -23.53
C VAL A 195 -26.21 -15.72 -22.30
N LYS A 196 -25.18 -16.16 -21.56
CA LYS A 196 -24.65 -15.39 -20.42
C LYS A 196 -23.99 -14.07 -20.84
N GLU A 197 -23.27 -14.05 -21.96
CA GLU A 197 -22.69 -12.82 -22.48
C GLU A 197 -23.81 -11.85 -22.80
N GLU A 198 -24.91 -12.32 -23.41
CA GLU A 198 -26.11 -11.52 -23.62
C GLU A 198 -26.68 -10.98 -22.29
N LEU A 199 -26.94 -11.85 -21.30
CA LEU A 199 -27.55 -11.45 -20.02
C LEU A 199 -26.69 -10.46 -19.21
N PHE A 200 -25.37 -10.63 -19.23
CA PHE A 200 -24.45 -9.76 -18.49
C PHE A 200 -24.05 -8.49 -19.27
N ARG A 201 -23.78 -8.61 -20.58
CA ARG A 201 -23.27 -7.52 -21.43
C ARG A 201 -24.38 -6.59 -21.90
N ASP A 202 -25.55 -7.12 -22.25
CA ASP A 202 -26.69 -6.31 -22.69
C ASP A 202 -27.44 -5.67 -21.51
N GLY A 203 -26.95 -5.93 -20.28
CA GLY A 203 -27.34 -5.19 -19.09
C GLY A 203 -28.57 -5.73 -18.37
N TYR A 204 -29.02 -6.95 -18.66
CA TYR A 204 -30.17 -7.55 -17.96
C TYR A 204 -29.88 -7.89 -16.49
N ILE A 205 -28.62 -8.22 -16.16
CA ILE A 205 -28.17 -8.49 -14.78
C ILE A 205 -27.27 -7.36 -14.31
N ASP A 206 -27.58 -6.81 -13.14
CA ASP A 206 -26.78 -5.76 -12.50
C ASP A 206 -25.91 -6.29 -11.37
N ILE A 207 -26.43 -7.19 -10.53
CA ILE A 207 -25.76 -7.71 -9.34
C ILE A 207 -25.89 -9.23 -9.25
N CYS A 208 -24.80 -9.92 -8.88
CA CYS A 208 -24.83 -11.34 -8.55
C CYS A 208 -25.03 -11.55 -7.04
N ASP A 209 -26.10 -12.24 -6.65
CA ASP A 209 -26.37 -12.64 -5.26
C ASP A 209 -25.78 -14.03 -4.99
N LEU A 210 -24.83 -14.09 -4.07
CA LEU A 210 -24.00 -15.26 -3.81
C LEU A 210 -24.23 -15.82 -2.41
N THR A 211 -24.02 -17.12 -2.25
CA THR A 211 -23.87 -17.73 -0.91
C THR A 211 -22.43 -17.66 -0.40
N LYS A 212 -21.44 -17.68 -1.31
CA LYS A 212 -20.01 -17.77 -0.95
C LYS A 212 -19.26 -16.52 -1.43
N PRO A 213 -18.83 -15.63 -0.51
CA PRO A 213 -18.08 -14.41 -0.83
C PRO A 213 -16.88 -14.60 -1.76
N LYS A 214 -16.16 -15.72 -1.63
CA LYS A 214 -14.98 -16.03 -2.46
C LYS A 214 -15.27 -16.12 -3.96
N GLU A 215 -16.52 -16.30 -4.35
CA GLU A 215 -16.95 -16.37 -5.76
C GLU A 215 -17.12 -14.97 -6.38
N ALA A 216 -17.22 -13.90 -5.58
CA ALA A 216 -17.41 -12.53 -6.07
C ALA A 216 -16.28 -12.07 -7.02
N GLY A 217 -15.04 -12.46 -6.72
CA GLY A 217 -13.88 -12.12 -7.54
C GLY A 217 -13.95 -12.68 -8.96
N PHE A 218 -14.71 -13.76 -9.18
CA PHE A 218 -14.95 -14.32 -10.50
C PHE A 218 -15.90 -13.41 -11.32
N TYR A 219 -17.09 -13.09 -10.81
CA TYR A 219 -18.06 -12.24 -11.52
C TYR A 219 -17.53 -10.84 -11.81
N GLN A 220 -16.78 -10.26 -10.87
CA GLN A 220 -16.18 -8.95 -11.06
C GLN A 220 -15.13 -8.96 -12.18
N LYS A 221 -14.30 -10.01 -12.28
CA LYS A 221 -13.25 -10.12 -13.30
C LYS A 221 -13.81 -10.48 -14.67
N THR A 222 -14.76 -11.42 -14.72
CA THR A 222 -15.28 -11.98 -15.97
C THR A 222 -16.39 -11.11 -16.55
N PHE A 223 -17.36 -10.70 -15.73
CA PHE A 223 -18.57 -10.00 -16.21
C PHE A 223 -18.62 -8.52 -15.82
N ARG A 224 -17.65 -8.03 -15.04
CA ARG A 224 -17.64 -6.66 -14.48
C ARG A 224 -18.90 -6.33 -13.70
N LYS A 225 -19.46 -7.33 -12.99
CA LYS A 225 -20.63 -7.16 -12.13
C LYS A 225 -20.24 -7.27 -10.67
N PRO A 226 -20.74 -6.37 -9.81
CA PRO A 226 -20.61 -6.52 -8.37
C PRO A 226 -21.33 -7.78 -7.89
N SER A 227 -20.95 -8.25 -6.71
CA SER A 227 -21.64 -9.35 -6.05
C SER A 227 -21.96 -8.98 -4.61
N ILE A 228 -23.15 -9.38 -4.15
CA ILE A 228 -23.60 -9.25 -2.78
C ILE A 228 -23.80 -10.64 -2.17
N THR A 229 -23.96 -10.68 -0.85
CA THR A 229 -24.47 -11.84 -0.14
C THR A 229 -25.65 -11.40 0.71
N THR A 230 -26.69 -12.24 0.72
CA THR A 230 -27.96 -12.01 1.40
C THR A 230 -28.35 -13.25 2.21
N SER A 231 -29.34 -13.11 3.09
CA SER A 231 -29.80 -14.24 3.89
C SER A 231 -30.72 -15.19 3.13
N ASP A 232 -31.52 -14.69 2.18
CA ASP A 232 -32.56 -15.49 1.51
C ASP A 232 -33.50 -16.11 2.57
N ALA A 233 -33.80 -15.33 3.61
CA ALA A 233 -34.40 -15.82 4.84
C ALA A 233 -35.88 -16.17 4.64
N HIS A 234 -36.23 -17.41 5.02
CA HIS A 234 -37.61 -17.88 5.09
C HIS A 234 -38.06 -18.04 6.55
N GLU A 235 -37.11 -18.12 7.49
CA GLU A 235 -37.34 -18.09 8.93
C GLU A 235 -36.86 -16.75 9.52
N VAL A 236 -37.54 -16.27 10.57
CA VAL A 236 -37.13 -15.03 11.27
C VAL A 236 -35.68 -15.14 11.76
N SER A 237 -35.27 -16.29 12.30
CA SER A 237 -33.90 -16.49 12.80
C SER A 237 -32.80 -16.38 11.74
N GLU A 238 -33.15 -16.53 10.46
CA GLU A 238 -32.22 -16.49 9.33
C GLU A 238 -31.93 -15.05 8.88
N VAL A 239 -32.79 -14.07 9.20
CA VAL A 239 -32.63 -12.66 8.82
C VAL A 239 -31.21 -12.19 9.18
N GLY A 240 -30.50 -11.60 8.23
CA GLY A 240 -29.12 -11.12 8.40
C GLY A 240 -28.02 -12.16 8.33
N THR A 241 -28.35 -13.45 8.17
CA THR A 241 -27.35 -14.49 7.91
C THR A 241 -26.66 -14.17 6.58
N ASN A 242 -25.34 -14.20 6.52
CA ASN A 242 -24.57 -13.83 5.33
C ASN A 242 -24.81 -12.40 4.79
N ALA A 243 -25.49 -11.51 5.51
CA ALA A 243 -25.64 -10.12 5.10
C ALA A 243 -24.27 -9.44 4.94
N CYS A 244 -24.09 -8.72 3.84
CA CYS A 244 -22.86 -8.00 3.55
C CYS A 244 -22.89 -6.56 4.09
N TRP A 245 -21.70 -5.95 4.16
CA TRP A 245 -21.54 -4.53 4.47
C TRP A 245 -21.47 -3.73 3.18
N ILE A 246 -22.23 -2.64 3.10
CA ILE A 246 -22.19 -1.71 1.97
C ILE A 246 -21.90 -0.30 2.47
N LYS A 247 -20.92 0.35 1.85
CA LYS A 247 -20.53 1.74 2.12
C LYS A 247 -21.34 2.71 1.25
N ALA A 248 -22.50 3.09 1.74
CA ALA A 248 -23.41 3.99 1.04
C ALA A 248 -24.31 4.76 2.01
N ASP A 249 -25.01 5.78 1.48
CA ASP A 249 -26.21 6.30 2.16
C ASP A 249 -27.26 5.18 2.17
N LEU A 250 -28.07 5.08 3.23
CA LEU A 250 -29.12 4.06 3.39
C LEU A 250 -30.33 4.37 2.51
N THR A 251 -30.14 4.37 1.19
CA THR A 251 -31.14 4.64 0.15
C THR A 251 -30.89 3.75 -1.06
N PHE A 252 -31.90 3.61 -1.93
CA PHE A 252 -31.74 2.91 -3.21
C PHE A 252 -30.62 3.50 -4.08
N GLU A 253 -30.52 4.84 -4.14
CA GLU A 253 -29.43 5.51 -4.86
C GLU A 253 -28.06 5.25 -4.25
N GLY A 254 -27.99 5.04 -2.94
CA GLY A 254 -26.79 4.58 -2.26
C GLY A 254 -26.40 3.17 -2.71
N LEU A 255 -27.36 2.24 -2.76
CA LEU A 255 -27.15 0.89 -3.29
C LEU A 255 -26.64 0.92 -4.73
N ARG A 256 -27.24 1.74 -5.58
CA ARG A 256 -26.88 1.85 -7.01
C ARG A 256 -25.40 2.21 -7.25
N GLN A 257 -24.73 2.85 -6.29
CA GLN A 257 -23.31 3.18 -6.39
C GLN A 257 -22.42 1.93 -6.51
N ILE A 258 -22.83 0.78 -5.98
CA ILE A 258 -22.01 -0.45 -6.06
C ILE A 258 -21.86 -0.97 -7.49
N LEU A 259 -22.75 -0.57 -8.41
CA LEU A 259 -22.65 -0.92 -9.82
C LEU A 259 -21.44 -0.25 -10.48
N ALA A 260 -21.08 0.95 -10.03
CA ALA A 260 -19.91 1.69 -10.50
C ALA A 260 -18.66 1.43 -9.65
N GLU A 261 -18.84 1.23 -8.35
CA GLU A 261 -17.76 1.11 -7.35
C GLU A 261 -17.97 -0.14 -6.47
N PRO A 262 -17.72 -1.37 -7.00
CA PRO A 262 -17.93 -2.63 -6.28
C PRO A 262 -17.11 -2.78 -4.99
N GLU A 263 -16.01 -2.04 -4.84
CA GLU A 263 -15.19 -1.98 -3.62
C GLU A 263 -15.93 -1.39 -2.41
N ARG A 264 -17.14 -0.83 -2.63
CA ARG A 264 -18.06 -0.42 -1.56
C ARG A 264 -18.71 -1.59 -0.85
N ILE A 265 -18.49 -2.83 -1.30
CA ILE A 265 -19.02 -4.05 -0.68
C ILE A 265 -17.91 -4.72 0.14
N SER A 266 -18.25 -5.16 1.34
CA SER A 266 -17.38 -5.99 2.16
C SER A 266 -18.18 -7.14 2.77
N PHE A 267 -17.69 -8.36 2.62
CA PHE A 267 -18.34 -9.56 3.15
C PHE A 267 -17.97 -9.87 4.61
N GLU A 268 -16.98 -9.15 5.14
CA GLU A 268 -16.55 -9.20 6.53
C GLU A 268 -16.72 -7.81 7.16
N GLU A 269 -16.54 -7.71 8.48
CA GLU A 269 -16.54 -6.39 9.12
C GLU A 269 -15.42 -5.51 8.53
N PRO A 270 -15.74 -4.33 7.95
CA PRO A 270 -14.74 -3.44 7.36
C PRO A 270 -13.66 -3.03 8.37
N GLU A 271 -12.39 -3.04 7.94
CA GLU A 271 -11.24 -2.78 8.80
C GLU A 271 -11.36 -1.44 9.56
N ILE A 272 -11.92 -0.41 8.92
CA ILE A 272 -12.14 0.90 9.54
C ILE A 272 -13.04 0.80 10.79
N LEU A 273 -14.08 -0.05 10.77
CA LEU A 273 -14.96 -0.25 11.92
C LEU A 273 -14.25 -0.99 13.04
N ALA A 274 -13.48 -2.04 12.70
CA ALA A 274 -12.65 -2.76 13.67
C ALA A 274 -11.60 -1.84 14.33
N ARG A 275 -11.00 -0.94 13.56
CA ARG A 275 -10.03 0.05 14.06
C ARG A 275 -10.67 1.06 15.00
N ILE A 276 -11.87 1.55 14.68
CA ILE A 276 -12.64 2.45 15.56
C ILE A 276 -12.95 1.75 16.89
N LYS A 277 -13.43 0.50 16.85
CA LYS A 277 -13.71 -0.28 18.08
C LYS A 277 -12.47 -0.47 18.95
N ARG A 278 -11.31 -0.71 18.33
CA ARG A 278 -10.04 -0.93 19.05
C ARG A 278 -9.42 0.35 19.61
N ASN A 279 -9.61 1.49 18.96
CA ASN A 279 -9.00 2.77 19.34
C ASN A 279 -9.99 3.95 19.18
N PRO A 280 -11.11 3.97 19.93
CA PRO A 280 -12.14 4.99 19.76
C PRO A 280 -11.66 6.40 20.12
N ASP A 281 -10.60 6.50 20.90
CA ASP A 281 -9.89 7.73 21.26
C ASP A 281 -9.06 8.32 20.09
N LYS A 282 -8.87 7.60 18.98
CA LYS A 282 -8.08 8.09 17.83
C LYS A 282 -8.91 8.66 16.69
N PHE A 283 -10.24 8.65 16.82
CA PHE A 283 -11.15 9.14 15.78
C PHE A 283 -11.94 10.33 16.29
N ILE A 284 -11.91 11.44 15.53
CA ILE A 284 -12.70 12.62 15.83
C ILE A 284 -14.13 12.36 15.38
N ARG A 285 -15.08 12.50 16.30
CA ARG A 285 -16.52 12.38 16.02
C ARG A 285 -17.09 13.69 15.47
N SER A 286 -16.74 14.80 16.12
CA SER A 286 -17.23 16.12 15.71
C SER A 286 -16.34 17.25 16.17
N LEU A 287 -16.41 18.36 15.45
CA LEU A 287 -15.91 19.66 15.85
C LEU A 287 -17.10 20.59 16.16
N GLU A 288 -17.03 21.28 17.28
CA GLU A 288 -17.97 22.33 17.64
C GLU A 288 -17.23 23.66 17.77
N ILE A 289 -17.80 24.70 17.16
CA ILE A 289 -17.28 26.07 17.20
C ILE A 289 -18.44 27.00 17.53
N ARG A 290 -18.27 27.81 18.57
CA ARG A 290 -19.31 28.73 19.03
C ARG A 290 -18.71 30.04 19.54
N ARG A 291 -19.57 31.01 19.75
CA ARG A 291 -19.19 32.26 20.43
C ARG A 291 -19.12 32.04 21.93
N ILE A 292 -18.19 32.72 22.58
CA ILE A 292 -18.22 32.81 24.04
C ILE A 292 -19.46 33.58 24.51
N SER A 293 -19.87 33.34 25.75
CA SER A 293 -20.88 34.18 26.39
C SER A 293 -20.39 35.64 26.47
N GLY A 294 -21.20 36.58 26.01
CA GLY A 294 -20.85 38.01 25.99
C GLY A 294 -19.98 38.48 24.83
N ALA A 295 -19.81 37.67 23.76
CA ALA A 295 -19.15 38.11 22.53
C ALA A 295 -19.83 39.37 21.95
N THR A 296 -19.04 40.40 21.68
CA THR A 296 -19.49 41.71 21.18
C THR A 296 -19.25 41.91 19.68
N MET A 297 -18.61 40.96 19.00
CA MET A 297 -18.32 41.09 17.57
C MET A 297 -19.60 41.10 16.72
N PRO A 298 -19.80 42.14 15.88
CA PRO A 298 -21.01 42.31 15.07
C PRO A 298 -21.10 41.31 13.91
N GLU A 299 -19.99 40.87 13.33
CA GLU A 299 -20.05 39.97 12.17
C GLU A 299 -20.31 38.53 12.60
N LYS A 300 -21.09 37.78 11.82
CA LYS A 300 -21.47 36.38 12.09
C LYS A 300 -20.37 35.37 11.71
N TRP A 301 -19.21 35.43 12.38
CA TRP A 301 -18.20 34.37 12.34
C TRP A 301 -18.51 33.26 13.34
N PHE A 302 -18.36 32.01 12.90
CA PHE A 302 -18.37 30.78 13.71
C PHE A 302 -19.41 30.77 14.85
N ASP A 303 -20.68 30.89 14.48
CA ASP A 303 -21.79 30.92 15.44
C ASP A 303 -22.50 29.57 15.45
N SER A 304 -22.33 28.82 16.55
CA SER A 304 -23.01 27.55 16.81
C SER A 304 -22.87 26.53 15.68
N ILE A 305 -21.64 26.37 15.17
CA ILE A 305 -21.30 25.42 14.11
C ILE A 305 -20.97 24.07 14.75
N ARG A 306 -21.66 23.02 14.30
CA ARG A 306 -21.33 21.64 14.62
C ARG A 306 -21.06 20.87 13.34
N ILE A 307 -19.84 20.37 13.18
CA ILE A 307 -19.42 19.56 12.04
C ILE A 307 -19.18 18.15 12.55
N GLN A 308 -19.99 17.19 12.09
CA GLN A 308 -19.68 15.78 12.29
C GLN A 308 -18.65 15.34 11.24
N LEU A 309 -17.74 14.45 11.62
CA LEU A 309 -16.67 13.98 10.73
C LEU A 309 -16.83 12.49 10.44
N ASN A 310 -16.60 12.12 9.18
CA ASN A 310 -16.49 10.72 8.79
C ASN A 310 -15.20 10.14 9.40
N PRO A 311 -15.20 8.90 9.91
CA PRO A 311 -13.98 8.29 10.45
C PRO A 311 -12.95 7.91 9.38
N GLY A 312 -13.33 7.92 8.10
CA GLY A 312 -12.44 7.71 6.97
C GLY A 312 -11.74 9.00 6.51
N LEU A 313 -11.37 9.03 5.22
CA LEU A 313 -10.78 10.22 4.60
C LEU A 313 -11.84 11.32 4.44
N VAL A 314 -11.57 12.50 4.99
CA VAL A 314 -12.40 13.69 4.83
C VAL A 314 -11.70 14.68 3.91
N ALA A 315 -12.30 14.97 2.75
CA ALA A 315 -11.82 15.97 1.82
C ALA A 315 -12.60 17.29 2.00
N ILE A 316 -11.89 18.39 2.25
CA ILE A 316 -12.51 19.73 2.41
C ILE A 316 -12.35 20.51 1.11
N ILE A 317 -13.43 20.68 0.36
CA ILE A 317 -13.44 21.35 -0.94
C ILE A 317 -14.12 22.72 -0.82
N GLY A 318 -13.59 23.73 -1.52
CA GLY A 318 -14.22 25.05 -1.59
C GLY A 318 -13.33 26.10 -2.23
N ASN A 319 -13.92 27.23 -2.59
CA ASN A 319 -13.21 28.36 -3.22
C ASN A 319 -12.15 28.99 -2.31
N LYS A 320 -11.24 29.79 -2.87
CA LYS A 320 -10.28 30.57 -2.07
C LYS A 320 -11.03 31.45 -1.06
N GLY A 321 -10.62 31.41 0.21
CA GLY A 321 -11.28 32.15 1.29
C GLY A 321 -12.49 31.45 1.94
N SER A 322 -12.88 30.24 1.51
CA SER A 322 -14.04 29.51 2.05
C SER A 322 -13.87 28.91 3.45
N GLY A 323 -12.79 29.23 4.17
CA GLY A 323 -12.56 28.76 5.55
C GLY A 323 -11.88 27.39 5.70
N LYS A 324 -11.34 26.79 4.62
CA LYS A 324 -10.67 25.46 4.69
C LYS A 324 -9.54 25.40 5.71
N SER A 325 -8.58 26.33 5.60
CA SER A 325 -7.44 26.39 6.52
C SER A 325 -7.87 26.80 7.94
N ALA A 326 -9.00 27.49 8.09
CA ALA A 326 -9.56 27.79 9.40
C ALA A 326 -10.02 26.50 10.10
N LEU A 327 -10.70 25.62 9.38
CA LEU A 327 -11.16 24.35 9.92
C LEU A 327 -9.99 23.47 10.40
N THR A 328 -8.93 23.35 9.59
CA THR A 328 -7.75 22.55 9.94
C THR A 328 -6.98 23.14 11.12
N ASP A 329 -6.79 24.47 11.16
CA ASP A 329 -6.12 25.16 12.27
C ASP A 329 -6.88 24.97 13.59
N ILE A 330 -8.22 25.10 13.56
CA ILE A 330 -9.06 24.96 14.76
C ILE A 330 -9.01 23.53 15.30
N ILE A 331 -9.10 22.52 14.43
CA ILE A 331 -8.97 21.11 14.85
C ILE A 331 -7.61 20.87 15.50
N ALA A 332 -6.53 21.34 14.88
CA ALA A 332 -5.17 21.19 15.39
C ALA A 332 -4.94 21.90 16.73
N LEU A 333 -5.53 23.09 16.93
CA LEU A 333 -5.51 23.79 18.22
C LEU A 333 -6.24 23.01 19.31
N CYS A 334 -7.43 22.47 19.00
CA CYS A 334 -8.24 21.69 19.95
C CYS A 334 -7.59 20.34 20.28
N ALA A 335 -6.81 19.78 19.36
CA ALA A 335 -6.12 18.51 19.52
C ALA A 335 -4.71 18.62 20.11
N ASP A 336 -4.30 19.82 20.52
CA ASP A 336 -2.97 20.08 21.08
C ASP A 336 -1.82 19.64 20.14
N SER A 337 -1.95 19.91 18.84
CA SER A 337 -0.85 19.61 17.91
C SER A 337 0.40 20.43 18.23
N THR A 338 1.55 19.80 18.06
CA THR A 338 2.86 20.38 18.32
C THR A 338 3.23 21.46 17.31
N ASN A 339 2.74 21.34 16.07
CA ASN A 339 2.99 22.30 15.01
C ASN A 339 2.01 23.48 15.10
N GLN A 340 2.51 24.67 15.45
CA GLN A 340 1.71 25.90 15.57
C GLN A 340 1.88 26.87 14.38
N ASN A 341 2.33 26.39 13.21
CA ASN A 341 2.47 27.22 12.02
C ASN A 341 1.12 27.48 11.34
N TRP A 342 0.24 28.24 12.02
CA TRP A 342 -1.13 28.50 11.60
C TRP A 342 -1.22 29.24 10.26
N ALA A 343 -2.14 28.80 9.40
CA ALA A 343 -2.43 29.48 8.13
C ALA A 343 -3.52 30.56 8.28
N PHE A 344 -4.44 30.38 9.22
CA PHE A 344 -5.61 31.22 9.49
C PHE A 344 -5.58 31.86 10.88
N LEU A 345 -5.19 31.12 11.92
CA LEU A 345 -5.11 31.61 13.30
C LEU A 345 -3.84 32.45 13.55
N THR A 346 -3.66 33.52 12.77
CA THR A 346 -2.50 34.42 12.83
C THR A 346 -2.90 35.85 13.23
N PRO A 347 -1.95 36.66 13.78
CA PRO A 347 -2.20 38.08 14.09
C PRO A 347 -2.56 38.95 12.88
N ALA A 348 -2.21 38.52 11.67
CA ALA A 348 -2.58 39.19 10.42
C ALA A 348 -4.00 38.82 9.93
N LYS A 349 -4.63 37.81 10.54
CA LYS A 349 -5.94 37.27 10.13
C LYS A 349 -6.89 37.18 11.33
N PHE A 350 -7.26 35.98 11.78
CA PHE A 350 -8.35 35.82 12.76
C PHE A 350 -7.96 36.23 14.19
N ARG A 351 -6.65 36.30 14.50
CA ARG A 351 -6.12 36.80 15.77
C ARG A 351 -5.78 38.30 15.75
N MET A 352 -6.25 39.03 14.74
CA MET A 352 -5.97 40.45 14.60
C MET A 352 -6.47 41.26 15.81
N PRO A 353 -5.64 42.11 16.43
CA PRO A 353 -5.98 42.79 17.68
C PRO A 353 -6.96 43.96 17.50
N LYS A 354 -6.97 44.62 16.33
CA LYS A 354 -7.84 45.77 16.03
C LYS A 354 -8.83 45.40 14.90
N PRO A 355 -10.07 45.93 14.89
CA PRO A 355 -10.70 46.76 15.92
C PRO A 355 -10.99 46.00 17.24
N TYR A 356 -11.09 44.67 17.18
CA TYR A 356 -11.16 43.76 18.31
C TYR A 356 -10.66 42.39 17.86
N ASN A 357 -10.24 41.56 18.82
CA ASN A 357 -9.76 40.22 18.55
C ASN A 357 -10.95 39.22 18.47
N ARG A 358 -11.26 38.77 17.24
CA ARG A 358 -12.34 37.79 16.98
C ARG A 358 -12.04 36.44 17.63
N SER A 359 -10.80 35.97 17.57
CA SER A 359 -10.40 34.69 18.13
C SER A 359 -10.57 34.58 19.65
N LYS A 360 -10.49 35.69 20.39
CA LYS A 360 -10.81 35.74 21.84
C LYS A 360 -12.29 35.56 22.15
N GLN A 361 -13.16 35.79 21.17
CA GLN A 361 -14.61 35.75 21.31
C GLN A 361 -15.24 34.50 20.68
N THR A 362 -14.42 33.60 20.16
CA THR A 362 -14.82 32.33 19.55
C THR A 362 -14.09 31.21 20.27
N GLU A 363 -14.83 30.17 20.66
CA GLU A 363 -14.29 28.97 21.28
C GLU A 363 -14.65 27.72 20.48
N ALA A 364 -13.82 26.69 20.60
CA ALA A 364 -14.03 25.41 19.95
C ALA A 364 -13.60 24.25 20.84
N TYR A 365 -14.15 23.08 20.54
CA TYR A 365 -13.67 21.80 21.06
C TYR A 365 -13.99 20.68 20.06
N ILE A 366 -13.24 19.58 20.19
CA ILE A 366 -13.49 18.35 19.44
C ILE A 366 -14.01 17.27 20.39
N GLN A 367 -14.95 16.48 19.89
CA GLN A 367 -15.43 15.27 20.55
C GLN A 367 -14.85 14.05 19.83
N TRP A 368 -14.42 13.06 20.59
CA TRP A 368 -13.86 11.80 20.12
C TRP A 368 -14.94 10.71 20.10
N VAL A 369 -14.69 9.60 19.40
CA VAL A 369 -15.68 8.50 19.31
C VAL A 369 -15.90 7.80 20.65
N ASP A 370 -14.90 7.81 21.55
CA ASP A 370 -15.03 7.32 22.94
C ASP A 370 -15.88 8.22 23.86
N ASN A 371 -16.52 9.26 23.31
CA ASN A 371 -17.27 10.30 24.00
C ASN A 371 -16.43 11.24 24.89
N SER A 372 -15.10 11.11 24.90
CA SER A 372 -14.22 12.12 25.48
C SER A 372 -14.25 13.40 24.62
N SER A 373 -13.90 14.53 25.23
CA SER A 373 -13.78 15.82 24.54
C SER A 373 -12.44 16.46 24.84
N SER A 374 -11.93 17.27 23.91
CA SER A 374 -10.83 18.17 24.21
C SER A 374 -11.26 19.23 25.24
N THR A 375 -10.28 19.87 25.86
CA THR A 375 -10.56 21.13 26.57
C THR A 375 -11.14 22.15 25.60
N ILE A 376 -12.14 22.91 26.07
CA ILE A 376 -12.68 24.05 25.31
C ILE A 376 -11.60 25.13 25.26
N LYS A 377 -11.30 25.64 24.07
CA LYS A 377 -10.28 26.66 23.86
C LYS A 377 -10.85 27.84 23.10
N THR A 378 -10.53 29.06 23.54
CA THR A 378 -10.67 30.22 22.67
C THR A 378 -9.62 30.16 21.56
N LEU A 379 -9.96 30.67 20.38
CA LEU A 379 -9.12 30.48 19.18
C LEU A 379 -7.80 31.29 19.21
N ASP A 380 -7.60 32.13 20.22
CA ASP A 380 -6.34 32.84 20.49
C ASP A 380 -5.35 32.05 21.35
N MET A 381 -5.80 30.99 22.03
CA MET A 381 -4.94 30.16 22.90
C MET A 381 -3.83 29.45 22.10
N SER A 382 -2.80 29.01 22.83
CA SER A 382 -1.74 28.13 22.31
C SER A 382 -2.04 26.66 22.58
N THR A 383 -1.32 25.77 21.91
CA THR A 383 -1.34 24.34 22.26
C THR A 383 -0.52 24.10 23.52
N GLU A 384 -0.93 23.11 24.32
CA GLU A 384 -0.27 22.74 25.57
C GLU A 384 0.69 21.58 25.30
N ALA A 385 2.00 21.87 25.27
CA ALA A 385 3.02 20.87 24.94
C ALA A 385 3.10 19.66 25.90
N THR A 386 2.51 19.78 27.09
CA THR A 386 2.43 18.70 28.08
C THR A 386 1.29 17.72 27.81
N LYS A 387 0.34 18.07 26.93
CA LYS A 387 -0.76 17.19 26.54
C LYS A 387 -0.34 16.26 25.40
N PRO A 388 -0.92 15.06 25.30
CA PRO A 388 -0.63 14.15 24.21
C PRO A 388 -1.15 14.71 22.88
N GLU A 389 -0.28 14.77 21.87
CA GLU A 389 -0.66 15.13 20.50
C GLU A 389 -1.49 14.01 19.87
N ARG A 390 -2.82 14.22 19.78
CA ARG A 390 -3.74 13.24 19.19
C ARG A 390 -3.97 13.44 17.70
N VAL A 391 -3.67 14.63 17.17
CA VAL A 391 -3.77 14.96 15.74
C VAL A 391 -2.44 15.54 15.27
N LYS A 392 -1.89 14.94 14.20
CA LYS A 392 -0.75 15.52 13.49
C LYS A 392 -1.25 16.58 12.52
N TYR A 393 -0.80 17.82 12.71
CA TYR A 393 -1.14 18.94 11.84
C TYR A 393 0.00 19.24 10.85
N ILE A 394 -0.35 19.28 9.57
CA ILE A 394 0.56 19.70 8.49
C ILE A 394 -0.03 20.97 7.87
N PRO A 395 0.56 22.14 8.13
CA PRO A 395 0.05 23.40 7.60
C PRO A 395 0.13 23.50 6.08
N GLN A 396 -0.85 24.18 5.48
CA GLN A 396 -0.86 24.44 4.04
C GLN A 396 0.38 25.21 3.59
N ASN A 397 0.73 26.30 4.28
CA ASN A 397 1.92 27.10 3.93
C ASN A 397 3.23 26.31 4.03
N PHE A 398 3.28 25.32 4.92
CA PHE A 398 4.44 24.44 5.06
C PHE A 398 4.60 23.55 3.83
N LEU A 399 3.53 22.92 3.35
CA LEU A 399 3.53 22.16 2.09
C LEU A 399 3.83 23.05 0.90
N GLU A 400 3.24 24.24 0.82
CA GLU A 400 3.52 25.20 -0.25
C GLU A 400 5.02 25.52 -0.29
N THR A 401 5.61 25.89 0.85
CA THR A 401 7.05 26.21 0.97
C THR A 401 7.92 25.03 0.56
N LEU A 402 7.60 23.83 1.04
CA LEU A 402 8.31 22.60 0.67
C LEU A 402 8.27 22.32 -0.84
N CYS A 403 7.15 22.62 -1.50
CA CYS A 403 6.98 22.43 -2.93
C CYS A 403 7.47 23.62 -3.78
N THR A 404 7.79 24.79 -3.19
CA THR A 404 8.29 25.96 -3.95
C THR A 404 9.80 26.11 -3.94
N THR A 405 10.49 25.52 -2.96
CA THR A 405 11.96 25.57 -2.94
C THR A 405 12.53 24.61 -3.96
N GLU A 406 13.36 25.09 -4.90
CA GLU A 406 14.21 24.28 -5.79
C GLU A 406 15.26 23.43 -5.03
N ASP A 407 15.26 23.51 -3.71
CA ASP A 407 16.19 22.82 -2.81
C ASP A 407 15.51 21.56 -2.24
N ASP A 408 15.56 20.47 -3.02
CA ASP A 408 14.91 19.17 -2.77
C ASP A 408 15.27 18.57 -1.39
N GLN A 409 16.38 19.00 -0.78
CA GLN A 409 16.91 18.43 0.47
C GLN A 409 15.96 18.59 1.67
N LYS A 410 15.26 19.73 1.81
CA LYS A 410 14.33 19.93 2.93
C LYS A 410 13.11 19.02 2.83
N PHE A 411 12.55 18.89 1.63
CA PHE A 411 11.44 17.98 1.36
C PHE A 411 11.83 16.53 1.58
N GLU A 412 12.98 16.12 1.03
CA GLU A 412 13.50 14.77 1.22
C GLU A 412 13.70 14.44 2.70
N SER A 413 14.29 15.35 3.48
CA SER A 413 14.52 15.13 4.92
C SER A 413 13.23 14.91 5.72
N GLU A 414 12.17 15.67 5.44
CA GLU A 414 10.88 15.53 6.11
C GLU A 414 10.16 14.26 5.67
N LEU A 415 10.24 13.90 4.39
CA LEU A 415 9.66 12.68 3.85
C LEU A 415 10.33 11.44 4.48
N LYS A 416 11.65 11.45 4.63
CA LYS A 416 12.41 10.40 5.34
C LYS A 416 11.98 10.25 6.80
N LYS A 417 11.78 11.36 7.53
CA LYS A 417 11.25 11.32 8.92
C LYS A 417 9.87 10.68 8.98
N ILE A 418 8.97 11.03 8.05
CA ILE A 418 7.63 10.46 8.00
C ILE A 418 7.69 8.95 7.73
N ILE A 419 8.46 8.52 6.71
CA ILE A 419 8.64 7.09 6.40
C ILE A 419 9.15 6.33 7.63
N PHE A 420 10.17 6.84 8.30
CA PHE A 420 10.74 6.22 9.49
C PHE A 420 9.70 5.99 10.61
N GLN A 421 8.79 6.94 10.81
CA GLN A 421 7.74 6.84 11.83
C GLN A 421 6.75 5.70 11.56
N TYR A 422 6.53 5.34 10.29
CA TYR A 422 5.63 4.24 9.90
C TYR A 422 6.30 2.86 9.89
N LEU A 423 7.64 2.78 9.95
CA LEU A 423 8.35 1.51 10.05
C LEU A 423 8.07 0.84 11.40
N ALA A 424 7.76 -0.46 11.39
CA ALA A 424 7.63 -1.25 12.60
C ALA A 424 8.97 -1.30 13.36
N PRO A 425 9.00 -1.42 14.70
CA PRO A 425 10.25 -1.42 15.46
C PRO A 425 11.30 -2.44 14.96
N ALA A 426 10.86 -3.63 14.52
CA ALA A 426 11.74 -4.65 13.94
C ALA A 426 12.40 -4.22 12.62
N GLN A 427 11.74 -3.37 11.84
CA GLN A 427 12.23 -2.87 10.55
C GLN A 427 13.15 -1.65 10.69
N ARG A 428 13.34 -1.14 11.92
CA ARG A 428 14.22 0.01 12.18
C ARG A 428 15.68 -0.40 12.44
N TYR A 429 15.95 -1.70 12.57
CA TYR A 429 17.30 -2.25 12.83
C TYR A 429 18.02 -1.64 14.05
N GLY A 430 17.28 -1.02 14.98
CA GLY A 430 17.85 -0.35 16.16
C GLY A 430 18.35 1.09 15.93
N TYR A 431 18.17 1.64 14.74
CA TYR A 431 18.55 3.02 14.38
C TYR A 431 17.45 4.03 14.64
N ASN A 432 17.80 5.32 14.68
CA ASN A 432 16.90 6.41 15.10
C ASN A 432 16.39 7.27 13.93
N ASP A 433 16.93 7.09 12.73
CA ASP A 433 16.44 7.71 11.52
C ASP A 433 16.57 6.80 10.29
N LEU A 434 15.99 7.23 9.16
CA LEU A 434 15.97 6.44 7.94
C LEU A 434 17.32 6.45 7.22
N ASP A 435 18.10 7.52 7.36
CA ASP A 435 19.40 7.64 6.68
C ASP A 435 20.41 6.66 7.29
N GLU A 436 20.39 6.45 8.60
CA GLU A 436 21.14 5.41 9.29
C GLU A 436 20.77 4.00 8.79
N ILE A 437 19.47 3.73 8.60
CA ILE A 437 19.01 2.44 8.04
C ILE A 437 19.50 2.26 6.61
N ILE A 438 19.35 3.29 5.77
CA ILE A 438 19.80 3.25 4.37
C ILE A 438 21.31 3.01 4.34
N ASN A 439 22.08 3.72 5.15
CA ASN A 439 23.53 3.55 5.24
C ASN A 439 23.89 2.15 5.71
N TYR A 440 23.23 1.61 6.73
CA TYR A 440 23.46 0.25 7.21
C TYR A 440 23.23 -0.80 6.10
N LEU A 441 22.12 -0.68 5.36
CA LEU A 441 21.78 -1.61 4.28
C LEU A 441 22.64 -1.44 3.02
N THR A 442 23.19 -0.25 2.79
CA THR A 442 23.97 0.07 1.57
C THR A 442 25.48 0.11 1.79
N LYS A 443 25.97 0.03 3.04
CA LYS A 443 27.39 0.16 3.41
C LYS A 443 28.29 -0.76 2.59
N GLU A 444 27.96 -2.04 2.51
CA GLU A 444 28.78 -3.03 1.79
C GLU A 444 28.88 -2.70 0.28
N ASN A 445 27.77 -2.28 -0.32
CA ASN A 445 27.76 -1.87 -1.72
C ASN A 445 28.53 -0.55 -1.93
N ALA A 446 28.43 0.40 -1.01
CA ALA A 446 29.14 1.67 -1.06
C ALA A 446 30.65 1.48 -0.93
N ASP A 447 31.09 0.62 0.00
CA ASP A 447 32.49 0.26 0.20
C ASP A 447 33.06 -0.43 -1.06
N ALA A 448 32.32 -1.38 -1.65
CA ALA A 448 32.70 -2.03 -2.91
C ALA A 448 32.81 -1.03 -4.07
N CYS A 449 31.88 -0.07 -4.19
CA CYS A 449 31.95 0.99 -5.18
C CYS A 449 33.19 1.88 -4.99
N SER A 450 33.50 2.25 -3.75
CA SER A 450 34.68 3.06 -3.42
C SER A 450 35.98 2.35 -3.81
N ASP A 451 36.09 1.05 -3.53
CA ASP A 451 37.24 0.23 -3.92
C ASP A 451 37.42 0.17 -5.45
N ILE A 452 36.33 -0.05 -6.19
CA ILE A 452 36.37 -0.02 -7.66
C ILE A 452 36.79 1.35 -8.18
N GLN A 453 36.26 2.44 -7.62
CA GLN A 453 36.66 3.80 -7.99
C GLN A 453 38.13 4.09 -7.69
N SER A 454 38.67 3.54 -6.60
CA SER A 454 40.09 3.65 -6.27
C SER A 454 40.94 2.95 -7.33
N ARG A 455 40.58 1.72 -7.70
CA ARG A 455 41.28 0.95 -8.75
C ARG A 455 41.22 1.64 -10.11
N ILE A 456 40.07 2.20 -10.49
CA ILE A 456 39.93 2.99 -11.72
C ILE A 456 40.87 4.21 -11.70
N ARG A 457 40.93 4.92 -10.57
CA ARG A 457 41.83 6.07 -10.41
C ARG A 457 43.31 5.68 -10.54
N GLU A 458 43.70 4.54 -9.99
CA GLU A 458 45.06 4.02 -10.08
C GLU A 458 45.43 3.65 -11.53
N ILE A 459 44.58 2.88 -12.21
CA ILE A 459 44.78 2.53 -13.64
C ILE A 459 44.86 3.79 -14.50
N ASN A 460 43.99 4.78 -14.27
CA ASN A 460 44.03 6.03 -15.02
C ASN A 460 45.34 6.79 -14.81
N ARG A 461 45.91 6.78 -13.59
CA ARG A 461 47.23 7.38 -13.34
C ARG A 461 48.33 6.68 -14.12
N GLU A 462 48.31 5.35 -14.18
CA GLU A 462 49.27 4.57 -14.96
C GLU A 462 49.17 4.86 -16.46
N ILE A 463 47.94 4.94 -16.99
CA ILE A 463 47.69 5.30 -18.40
C ILE A 463 48.26 6.69 -18.69
N ILE A 464 47.94 7.70 -17.87
CA ILE A 464 48.45 9.07 -18.04
C ILE A 464 49.98 9.10 -18.02
N ALA A 465 50.61 8.35 -17.10
CA ALA A 465 52.07 8.26 -17.02
C ALA A 465 52.68 7.64 -18.30
N MET A 466 52.09 6.55 -18.81
CA MET A 466 52.53 5.90 -20.04
C MET A 466 52.30 6.77 -21.28
N GLU A 467 51.20 7.52 -21.34
CA GLU A 467 50.92 8.47 -22.43
C GLU A 467 51.91 9.64 -22.42
N ALA A 468 52.24 10.17 -21.24
CA ALA A 468 53.26 11.21 -21.08
C ALA A 468 54.62 10.75 -21.63
N MET A 469 54.98 9.48 -21.42
CA MET A 469 56.22 8.89 -21.95
C MET A 469 56.26 8.80 -23.49
N ARG A 470 55.11 8.86 -24.17
CA ARG A 470 55.02 8.84 -25.64
C ARG A 470 55.14 10.23 -26.26
N THR A 471 55.16 11.28 -25.45
CA THR A 471 55.24 12.65 -25.96
C THR A 471 56.64 12.99 -26.49
N PRO A 472 56.76 13.80 -27.56
CA PRO A 472 58.05 14.27 -28.06
C PRO A 472 58.86 15.00 -26.98
N ALA A 473 58.20 15.77 -26.12
CA ALA A 473 58.84 16.50 -25.03
C ALA A 473 59.54 15.56 -24.02
N TYR A 474 58.94 14.43 -23.67
CA TYR A 474 59.58 13.45 -22.78
C TYR A 474 60.80 12.80 -23.44
N ARG A 475 60.72 12.51 -24.75
CA ARG A 475 61.86 12.03 -25.55
C ARG A 475 63.00 13.04 -25.60
N ASP A 476 62.68 14.33 -25.79
CA ASP A 476 63.68 15.40 -25.80
C ASP A 476 64.34 15.56 -24.42
N THR A 477 63.56 15.40 -23.34
CA THR A 477 64.06 15.42 -21.96
C THR A 477 65.08 14.29 -21.75
N LEU A 478 64.75 13.06 -22.14
CA LEU A 478 65.66 11.91 -22.08
C LEU A 478 66.89 12.10 -22.96
N ALA A 479 66.75 12.67 -24.16
CA ALA A 479 67.88 12.94 -25.06
C ALA A 479 68.84 13.97 -24.45
N ASN A 480 68.31 15.01 -23.80
CA ASN A 480 69.11 16.01 -23.09
C ASN A 480 69.82 15.42 -21.87
N GLU A 481 69.15 14.58 -21.07
CA GLU A 481 69.80 13.87 -19.96
C GLU A 481 70.89 12.91 -20.44
N LEU A 482 70.66 12.19 -21.54
CA LEU A 482 71.66 11.33 -22.16
C LEU A 482 72.88 12.14 -22.61
N ALA A 483 72.66 13.26 -23.30
CA ALA A 483 73.74 14.15 -23.73
C ALA A 483 74.53 14.70 -22.55
N TYR A 484 73.84 15.07 -21.47
CA TYR A 484 74.48 15.51 -20.23
C TYR A 484 75.32 14.39 -19.60
N LYS A 485 74.80 13.17 -19.49
CA LYS A 485 75.54 12.02 -18.97
C LYS A 485 76.72 11.63 -19.85
N GLN A 486 76.60 11.74 -21.17
CA GLN A 486 77.70 11.54 -22.12
C GLN A 486 78.78 12.61 -21.97
N SER A 487 78.41 13.87 -21.73
CA SER A 487 79.36 14.94 -21.41
C SER A 487 80.08 14.65 -20.09
N GLN A 488 79.38 14.19 -19.06
CA GLN A 488 80.01 13.75 -17.81
C GLN A 488 80.99 12.60 -18.04
N LEU A 489 80.60 11.59 -18.82
CA LEU A 489 81.46 10.46 -19.17
C LEU A 489 82.72 10.91 -19.94
N SER A 490 82.54 11.84 -20.90
CA SER A 490 83.64 12.42 -21.68
C SER A 490 84.61 13.21 -20.81
N ASN A 491 84.10 13.99 -19.85
CA ASN A 491 84.94 14.70 -18.88
C ASN A 491 85.73 13.74 -17.99
N VAL A 492 85.14 12.61 -17.60
CA VAL A 492 85.85 11.56 -16.84
C VAL A 492 86.89 10.84 -17.72
N GLN A 493 86.58 10.61 -19.00
CA GLN A 493 87.52 10.01 -19.95
C GLN A 493 88.68 10.95 -20.32
N SER A 494 88.46 12.26 -20.38
CA SER A 494 89.51 13.25 -20.62
C SER A 494 90.34 13.55 -19.36
N ALA A 495 89.79 13.29 -18.18
CA ALA A 495 90.51 13.29 -16.89
C ALA A 495 91.22 11.96 -16.60
N LYS A 496 91.21 10.98 -17.52
CA LYS A 496 91.92 9.72 -17.38
C LYS A 496 93.44 9.99 -17.41
N PRO A 497 94.23 9.62 -16.37
CA PRO A 497 95.67 9.88 -16.32
C PRO A 497 96.39 9.28 -17.53
N LYS A 498 97.42 9.97 -18.05
CA LYS A 498 98.24 9.47 -19.16
C LYS A 498 98.85 8.11 -18.79
N GLU A 499 98.61 7.12 -19.65
CA GLU A 499 99.19 5.79 -19.54
C GLU A 499 100.73 5.90 -19.63
N VAL A 500 101.43 5.55 -18.55
CA VAL A 500 102.89 5.55 -18.50
C VAL A 500 103.38 4.30 -19.23
N ALA A 501 104.17 4.49 -20.30
CA ALA A 501 104.72 3.38 -21.07
C ALA A 501 105.60 2.49 -20.17
N LYS A 502 105.40 1.16 -20.23
CA LYS A 502 106.21 0.18 -19.49
C LYS A 502 107.69 0.38 -19.81
N PRO A 503 108.61 0.38 -18.82
CA PRO A 503 110.04 0.30 -19.08
C PRO A 503 110.36 -1.01 -19.82
N SER A 504 111.25 -0.93 -20.81
CA SER A 504 111.85 -2.10 -21.47
C SER A 504 112.59 -2.95 -20.44
N VAL A 505 112.14 -4.19 -20.24
CA VAL A 505 112.76 -5.20 -19.37
C VAL A 505 113.39 -6.26 -20.27
N ASP A 506 114.55 -5.96 -20.84
CA ASP A 506 115.29 -6.94 -21.66
C ASP A 506 116.75 -7.21 -21.23
N GLU A 507 117.27 -6.59 -20.15
CA GLU A 507 118.67 -6.84 -19.74
C GLU A 507 118.92 -7.12 -18.23
N ASP A 508 117.87 -7.39 -17.42
CA ASP A 508 118.04 -7.77 -16.00
C ASP A 508 117.30 -9.08 -15.64
N PRO A 509 118.02 -10.18 -15.30
CA PRO A 509 117.45 -11.46 -14.88
C PRO A 509 116.58 -11.39 -13.62
N GLU A 510 116.84 -10.44 -12.70
CA GLU A 510 116.02 -10.25 -11.49
C GLU A 510 114.68 -9.62 -11.84
N ALA A 511 114.67 -8.66 -12.78
CA ALA A 511 113.46 -8.01 -13.25
C ALA A 511 112.52 -8.96 -14.00
N LYS A 512 113.05 -9.96 -14.73
CA LYS A 512 112.23 -10.97 -15.43
C LYS A 512 111.50 -11.91 -14.46
N LYS A 513 112.17 -12.28 -13.36
CA LYS A 513 111.59 -13.13 -12.31
C LYS A 513 110.52 -12.38 -11.52
N ILE A 514 110.78 -11.11 -11.21
CA ILE A 514 109.79 -10.21 -10.59
C ILE A 514 108.60 -9.96 -11.52
N GLN A 515 108.82 -9.81 -12.84
CA GLN A 515 107.73 -9.65 -13.81
C GLN A 515 106.85 -10.90 -13.92
N GLU A 516 107.43 -12.11 -13.93
CA GLU A 516 106.66 -13.37 -13.90
C GLU A 516 105.87 -13.54 -12.58
N GLU A 517 106.45 -13.13 -11.44
CA GLU A 517 105.73 -13.11 -10.15
C GLU A 517 104.60 -12.06 -10.15
N ILE A 518 104.83 -10.87 -10.71
CA ILE A 518 103.80 -9.83 -10.88
C ILE A 518 102.69 -10.31 -11.81
N ASP A 519 103.01 -10.97 -12.91
CA ASP A 519 102.01 -11.47 -13.86
C ASP A 519 101.18 -12.60 -13.24
N LYS A 520 101.79 -13.51 -12.47
CA LYS A 520 101.06 -14.51 -11.67
C LYS A 520 100.19 -13.88 -10.60
N LEU A 521 100.69 -12.87 -9.88
CA LEU A 521 99.93 -12.12 -8.88
C LEU A 521 98.76 -11.39 -9.53
N ASN A 522 98.96 -10.74 -10.68
CA ASN A 522 97.91 -10.07 -11.43
C ASN A 522 96.84 -11.04 -11.93
N GLU A 523 97.23 -12.21 -12.42
CA GLU A 523 96.28 -13.25 -12.84
C GLU A 523 95.48 -13.79 -11.65
N SER A 524 96.13 -14.01 -10.50
CA SER A 524 95.46 -14.37 -9.25
C SER A 524 94.52 -13.27 -8.74
N CYS A 525 94.92 -12.00 -8.82
CA CYS A 525 94.06 -10.86 -8.49
C CYS A 525 92.84 -10.79 -9.40
N LYS A 526 93.01 -11.01 -10.70
CA LYS A 526 91.91 -11.00 -11.67
C LYS A 526 90.91 -12.14 -11.42
N MET A 527 91.41 -13.33 -11.06
CA MET A 527 90.56 -14.45 -10.68
C MET A 527 89.84 -14.20 -9.36
N MET A 528 90.49 -13.58 -8.38
CA MET A 528 89.84 -13.13 -7.15
C MET A 528 88.78 -12.08 -7.42
N GLU A 529 89.02 -11.09 -8.29
CA GLU A 529 88.04 -10.07 -8.66
C GLU A 529 86.78 -10.68 -9.29
N ILE A 530 86.93 -11.63 -10.23
CA ILE A 530 85.78 -12.33 -10.83
C ILE A 530 85.01 -13.11 -9.76
N SER A 531 85.71 -13.81 -8.87
CA SER A 531 85.07 -14.54 -7.77
C SER A 531 84.36 -13.60 -6.79
N LEU A 532 84.92 -12.42 -6.53
CA LEU A 532 84.36 -11.42 -5.64
C LEU A 532 83.09 -10.82 -6.25
N GLN A 533 83.11 -10.53 -7.55
CA GLN A 533 81.96 -10.03 -8.30
C GLN A 533 80.82 -11.05 -8.35
N ALA A 534 81.14 -12.34 -8.50
CA ALA A 534 80.15 -13.42 -8.45
C ALA A 534 79.52 -13.56 -7.06
N LEU A 535 80.34 -13.52 -5.99
CA LEU A 535 79.85 -13.56 -4.60
C LEU A 535 79.03 -12.31 -4.23
N GLU A 536 79.37 -11.13 -4.76
CA GLU A 536 78.58 -9.91 -4.59
C GLU A 536 77.21 -10.04 -5.25
N SER A 537 77.15 -10.57 -6.48
CA SER A 537 75.88 -10.81 -7.16
C SER A 537 75.00 -11.82 -6.42
N GLU A 538 75.58 -12.92 -5.91
CA GLU A 538 74.85 -13.90 -5.09
C GLU A 538 74.36 -13.29 -3.76
N LYS A 539 75.18 -12.43 -3.14
CA LYS A 539 74.79 -11.71 -1.92
C LYS A 539 73.62 -10.76 -2.20
N GLU A 540 73.65 -10.02 -3.29
CA GLU A 540 72.54 -9.12 -3.69
C GLU A 540 71.24 -9.89 -3.90
N GLU A 541 71.29 -11.06 -4.57
CA GLU A 541 70.13 -11.91 -4.78
C GLU A 541 69.55 -12.46 -3.47
N LYS A 542 70.41 -12.90 -2.54
CA LYS A 542 69.98 -13.36 -1.21
C LYS A 542 69.41 -12.22 -0.36
N VAL A 543 70.01 -11.04 -0.41
CA VAL A 543 69.49 -9.85 0.30
C VAL A 543 68.10 -9.47 -0.22
N LYS A 544 67.90 -9.50 -1.54
CA LYS A 544 66.59 -9.26 -2.16
C LYS A 544 65.56 -10.30 -1.70
N THR A 545 65.93 -11.58 -1.73
CA THR A 545 65.05 -12.68 -1.28
C THR A 545 64.64 -12.50 0.19
N ILE A 546 65.57 -12.11 1.06
CA ILE A 546 65.28 -11.82 2.48
C ILE A 546 64.31 -10.62 2.61
N GLN A 547 64.49 -9.58 1.81
CA GLN A 547 63.58 -8.42 1.81
C GLN A 547 62.16 -8.80 1.35
N ASP A 548 62.05 -9.59 0.28
CA ASP A 548 60.77 -10.06 -0.25
C ASP A 548 60.03 -10.96 0.76
N LEU A 549 60.74 -11.87 1.43
CA LEU A 549 60.18 -12.72 2.49
C LEU A 549 59.73 -11.91 3.71
N LYS A 550 60.49 -10.88 4.10
CA LYS A 550 60.09 -9.95 5.18
C LYS A 550 58.83 -9.17 4.82
N ALA A 551 58.76 -8.61 3.61
CA ALA A 551 57.58 -7.87 3.15
C ALA A 551 56.34 -8.79 3.06
N SER A 552 56.52 -10.03 2.62
CA SER A 552 55.47 -11.05 2.59
C SER A 552 54.95 -11.35 4.00
N LYS A 553 55.87 -11.56 4.97
CA LYS A 553 55.50 -11.77 6.38
C LYS A 553 54.66 -10.64 6.95
N GLU A 554 55.13 -9.39 6.81
CA GLU A 554 54.40 -8.21 7.29
C GLU A 554 53.00 -8.09 6.67
N ARG A 555 52.85 -8.50 5.40
CA ARG A 555 51.55 -8.50 4.74
C ARG A 555 50.61 -9.54 5.32
N ILE A 556 51.11 -10.74 5.62
CA ILE A 556 50.32 -11.80 6.26
C ILE A 556 49.94 -11.40 7.69
N ASP A 557 50.87 -10.81 8.45
CA ASP A 557 50.60 -10.28 9.80
C ASP A 557 49.43 -9.28 9.79
N ARG A 558 49.45 -8.32 8.86
CA ARG A 558 48.37 -7.33 8.70
C ARG A 558 47.03 -7.99 8.37
N LEU A 559 47.02 -8.99 7.49
CA LEU A 559 45.80 -9.71 7.12
C LEU A 559 45.22 -10.48 8.32
N THR A 560 46.07 -11.15 9.10
CA THR A 560 45.63 -11.86 10.30
C THR A 560 45.01 -10.90 11.31
N LEU A 561 45.60 -9.71 11.53
CA LEU A 561 45.04 -8.68 12.40
C LEU A 561 43.68 -8.16 11.91
N GLN A 562 43.51 -7.97 10.60
CA GLN A 562 42.23 -7.54 10.02
C GLN A 562 41.15 -8.59 10.23
N ILE A 563 41.47 -9.87 10.04
CA ILE A 563 40.52 -10.97 10.25
C ILE A 563 40.08 -11.04 11.72
N GLU A 564 41.01 -10.87 12.66
CA GLU A 564 40.67 -10.85 14.09
C GLU A 564 39.83 -9.63 14.48
N ALA A 565 40.06 -8.46 13.89
CA ALA A 565 39.22 -7.29 14.11
C ALA A 565 37.77 -7.53 13.66
N VAL A 566 37.57 -8.14 12.50
CA VAL A 566 36.24 -8.50 11.97
C VAL A 566 35.56 -9.54 12.87
N LYS A 567 36.29 -10.55 13.36
CA LYS A 567 35.74 -11.52 14.32
C LYS A 567 35.23 -10.85 15.59
N GLN A 568 35.97 -9.87 16.12
CA GLN A 568 35.54 -9.14 17.32
C GLN A 568 34.27 -8.32 17.06
N GLU A 569 34.17 -7.64 15.92
CA GLU A 569 32.98 -6.88 15.54
C GLU A 569 31.73 -7.78 15.46
N LEU A 570 31.88 -8.97 14.87
CA LEU A 570 30.77 -9.91 14.68
C LEU A 570 30.44 -10.77 15.91
N ARG A 571 31.30 -10.79 16.94
CA ARG A 571 31.20 -11.72 18.08
C ARG A 571 29.88 -11.61 18.82
N LEU A 572 29.46 -10.38 19.15
CA LEU A 572 28.20 -10.11 19.86
C LEU A 572 26.96 -10.56 19.08
N LEU A 573 26.99 -10.41 17.74
CA LEU A 573 25.90 -10.84 16.87
C LEU A 573 25.77 -12.37 16.87
N TYR A 574 26.90 -13.07 16.77
CA TYR A 574 26.93 -14.54 16.71
C TYR A 574 26.55 -15.15 18.07
N GLU A 575 27.07 -14.61 19.19
CA GLU A 575 26.72 -15.06 20.54
C GLU A 575 25.22 -14.90 20.83
N LYS A 576 24.61 -13.78 20.42
CA LYS A 576 23.16 -13.53 20.57
C LYS A 576 22.30 -14.55 19.82
N ASN A 577 22.85 -15.21 18.80
CA ASN A 577 22.17 -16.22 17.99
C ASN A 577 22.66 -17.65 18.27
N ASN A 578 23.32 -17.90 19.40
CA ASN A 578 23.87 -19.21 19.79
C ASN A 578 24.88 -19.80 18.78
N LEU A 579 25.63 -18.95 18.07
CA LEU A 579 26.69 -19.35 17.14
C LEU A 579 28.06 -18.92 17.68
N ASN A 580 29.09 -19.73 17.44
CA ASN A 580 30.46 -19.41 17.80
C ASN A 580 31.24 -18.95 16.56
N ILE A 581 31.60 -17.66 16.50
CA ILE A 581 32.35 -17.08 15.38
C ILE A 581 33.70 -17.78 15.14
N ASP A 582 34.36 -18.26 16.19
CA ASP A 582 35.65 -18.97 16.09
C ASP A 582 35.48 -20.37 15.46
N SER A 583 34.27 -20.93 15.51
CA SER A 583 33.93 -22.17 14.80
C SER A 583 33.52 -21.94 13.34
N VAL A 584 33.05 -20.74 13.00
CA VAL A 584 32.60 -20.37 11.66
C VAL A 584 33.75 -19.89 10.78
N LEU A 585 34.71 -19.17 11.35
CA LEU A 585 35.88 -18.67 10.65
C LEU A 585 37.16 -19.00 11.44
N ASN A 586 37.92 -19.98 10.94
CA ASN A 586 39.21 -20.37 11.54
C ASN A 586 40.35 -20.12 10.55
N VAL A 587 41.38 -19.40 10.99
CA VAL A 587 42.58 -19.09 10.20
C VAL A 587 43.79 -19.48 11.02
N THR A 588 44.64 -20.34 10.47
CA THR A 588 45.88 -20.80 11.11
C THR A 588 47.06 -20.11 10.44
N TYR A 589 47.79 -19.30 11.19
CA TYR A 589 49.02 -18.65 10.76
C TYR A 589 50.16 -19.00 11.72
N THR A 590 51.29 -19.47 11.18
CA THR A 590 52.45 -19.91 11.96
C THR A 590 53.64 -19.00 11.64
N PRO A 591 53.78 -17.83 12.30
CA PRO A 591 54.80 -16.82 11.99
C PRO A 591 56.25 -17.32 12.13
N ASP A 592 56.44 -18.38 12.92
CA ASP A 592 57.74 -18.97 13.23
C ASP A 592 58.34 -19.77 12.05
N LEU A 593 57.55 -20.10 11.03
CA LEU A 593 58.03 -20.80 9.82
C LEU A 593 58.68 -19.85 8.80
N ILE A 594 58.51 -18.54 8.97
CA ILE A 594 59.06 -17.47 8.10
C ILE A 594 59.94 -16.55 8.97
N SER A 595 60.89 -17.16 9.70
CA SER A 595 61.84 -16.44 10.57
C SER A 595 63.16 -16.17 9.87
#